data_AF-A0AB38BVU3-F1
#
_entry.id   AF-A0AB38BVU3-F1
#
_cell.length_a   1.000
_cell.length_b   1.000
_cell.length_c   1.000
_cell.angle_alpha   90.00
_cell.angle_beta   90.00
_cell.angle_gamma   90.00
#
_symmetry.space_group_name_H-M   'P 1'
#
loop_
_entity.id
_entity.type
_entity.pdbx_description
1 polymer ?
#
loop_
_entity_poly.entity_id
_entity_poly.type
_entity_poly.pdbx_seq_one_letter_code
_entity_poly.pdbx_strand_id
1 'polypeptide(L)'
;MAHEGQLWEMALKHFGSGGLLQVVVDMWNDAAPPPRPVVEHLIGDKIGLEVLNILKIAQERVGAFVPGRTPVPGLVTLYARHASDLADGLITRLPKELLSRAWRGSCLEIDLGI
;
A
#
# COMPACT_ATOMS: atom_id res chain seq x y z
N MET A 1 -9.95 0.64 -11.77
CA MET A 1 -8.61 0.41 -11.19
C MET A 1 -8.51 -1.05 -10.72
N ALA A 2 -8.25 -1.97 -11.65
CA ALA A 2 -8.22 -3.42 -11.38
C ALA A 2 -6.81 -3.93 -10.99
N HIS A 3 -5.78 -3.10 -11.15
CA HIS A 3 -4.39 -3.49 -10.93
C HIS A 3 -3.99 -3.44 -9.46
N GLU A 4 -4.47 -2.45 -8.69
CA GLU A 4 -4.08 -2.25 -7.29
C GLU A 4 -4.43 -3.46 -6.40
N GLY A 5 -5.64 -4.01 -6.55
CA GLY A 5 -6.04 -5.24 -5.83
C GLY A 5 -5.15 -6.45 -6.16
N GLN A 6 -4.72 -6.59 -7.42
CA GLN A 6 -3.80 -7.66 -7.81
C GLN A 6 -2.41 -7.47 -7.20
N LEU A 7 -1.91 -6.23 -7.10
CA LEU A 7 -0.63 -5.94 -6.46
C LEU A 7 -0.64 -6.38 -5.00
N TRP A 8 -1.69 -5.99 -4.26
CA TRP A 8 -1.88 -6.37 -2.87
C TRP A 8 -2.01 -7.89 -2.68
N GLU A 9 -2.75 -8.57 -3.56
CA GLU A 9 -2.86 -10.03 -3.53
C GLU A 9 -1.51 -10.72 -3.80
N MET A 10 -0.74 -10.24 -4.78
CA MET A 10 0.59 -10.76 -5.08
C MET A 10 1.56 -10.53 -3.92
N ALA A 11 1.53 -9.35 -3.32
CA ALA A 11 2.29 -9.02 -2.13
C ALA A 11 1.95 -9.94 -0.96
N LEU A 12 0.66 -10.17 -0.73
CA LEU A 12 0.19 -11.07 0.32
C LEU A 12 0.64 -12.51 0.08
N LYS A 13 0.53 -13.01 -1.15
CA LYS A 13 1.00 -14.35 -1.54
C LYS A 13 2.51 -14.52 -1.39
N HIS A 14 3.29 -13.46 -1.66
CA HIS A 14 4.75 -13.52 -1.64
C HIS A 14 5.32 -13.35 -0.22
N PHE A 15 4.89 -12.30 0.49
CA PHE A 15 5.41 -11.98 1.83
C PHE A 15 4.67 -12.70 2.96
N GLY A 16 3.46 -13.20 2.70
CA GLY A 16 2.53 -13.64 3.74
C GLY A 16 1.98 -12.46 4.56
N SER A 17 0.96 -12.72 5.38
CA SER A 17 0.28 -11.67 6.14
C SER A 17 1.22 -10.95 7.12
N GLY A 18 2.11 -11.68 7.79
CA GLY A 18 3.08 -11.12 8.73
C GLY A 18 4.22 -10.36 8.04
N GLY A 19 4.74 -10.88 6.93
CA GLY A 19 5.79 -10.21 6.16
C GLY A 19 5.27 -8.92 5.51
N LEU A 20 4.05 -8.97 4.95
CA LEU A 20 3.41 -7.79 4.37
C LEU A 20 3.19 -6.71 5.43
N LEU A 21 2.73 -7.09 6.63
CA LEU A 21 2.59 -6.15 7.75
C LEU A 21 3.91 -5.46 8.09
N GLN A 22 5.00 -6.22 8.20
CA GLN A 22 6.31 -5.66 8.52
C GLN A 22 6.80 -4.70 7.44
N VAL A 23 6.61 -5.07 6.16
CA VAL A 23 6.98 -4.26 5.00
C VAL A 23 6.21 -2.94 4.94
N VAL A 24 4.90 -2.97 5.22
CA VAL A 24 4.07 -1.74 5.27
C VAL A 24 4.48 -0.87 6.46
N VAL A 25 4.72 -1.45 7.64
CA VAL A 25 5.14 -0.70 8.84
C VAL A 25 6.51 -0.03 8.63
N ASP A 26 7.45 -0.73 8.00
CA ASP A 26 8.77 -0.19 7.64
C ASP A 26 8.63 1.03 6.74
N MET A 27 7.89 0.90 5.63
CA MET A 27 7.64 1.99 4.70
C MET A 27 6.94 3.19 5.34
N TRP A 28 5.98 2.97 6.23
CA TRP A 28 5.29 4.06 6.91
C TRP A 28 6.09 4.71 8.03
N ASN A 29 7.02 4.01 8.67
CA ASN A 29 7.91 4.64 9.65
C ASN A 29 8.82 5.68 8.98
N ASP A 30 9.30 5.38 7.78
CA ASP A 30 10.14 6.32 7.00
C ASP A 30 9.31 7.42 6.31
N ALA A 31 7.98 7.27 6.23
CA ALA A 31 7.12 8.20 5.53
C ALA A 31 6.78 9.42 6.39
N ALA A 32 7.41 10.56 6.09
CA ALA A 32 6.99 11.85 6.65
C ALA A 32 5.54 12.19 6.27
N PRO A 33 4.79 12.95 7.11
CA PRO A 33 3.48 13.44 6.75
C PRO A 33 3.59 14.34 5.49
N PRO A 34 2.77 14.08 4.44
CA PRO A 34 2.93 14.79 3.18
C PRO A 34 2.55 16.27 3.32
N PRO A 35 3.24 17.19 2.62
CA PRO A 35 2.98 18.63 2.67
C PRO A 35 1.62 19.03 2.08
N ARG A 36 0.98 18.14 1.31
CA ARG A 36 -0.37 18.32 0.77
C ARG A 36 -1.25 17.17 1.26
N PRO A 37 -2.22 17.42 2.15
CA PRO A 37 -3.06 16.38 2.73
C PRO A 37 -4.18 15.99 1.76
N VAL A 38 -3.82 15.31 0.68
CA VAL A 38 -4.81 14.60 -0.15
C VAL A 38 -5.07 13.27 0.52
N VAL A 39 -6.34 12.98 0.81
CA VAL A 39 -6.76 11.75 1.48
C VAL A 39 -7.26 10.77 0.43
N GLU A 40 -6.85 9.51 0.56
CA GLU A 40 -7.32 8.41 -0.26
C GLU A 40 -7.97 7.33 0.63
N HIS A 41 -8.91 6.59 0.04
CA HIS A 41 -9.62 5.51 0.70
C HIS A 41 -9.33 4.20 -0.01
N LEU A 42 -8.65 3.30 0.69
CA LEU A 42 -8.50 1.92 0.23
C LEU A 42 -9.66 1.10 0.78
N ILE A 43 -10.41 0.49 -0.13
CA ILE A 43 -11.66 -0.23 0.18
C ILE A 43 -11.35 -1.73 0.18
N GLY A 44 -11.74 -2.45 1.23
CA GLY A 44 -11.47 -3.89 1.38
C GLY A 44 -12.03 -4.75 0.24
N ASP A 45 -13.10 -4.30 -0.42
CA ASP A 45 -13.64 -4.94 -1.63
C ASP A 45 -12.63 -4.95 -2.80
N LYS A 46 -11.75 -3.94 -2.86
CA LYS A 46 -10.73 -3.81 -3.92
C LYS A 46 -9.40 -4.47 -3.56
N ILE A 47 -8.98 -4.37 -2.30
CA ILE A 47 -7.66 -4.83 -1.85
C ILE A 47 -7.69 -6.16 -1.09
N GLY A 48 -8.88 -6.68 -0.78
CA GLY A 48 -9.08 -7.84 0.07
C GLY A 48 -9.17 -7.48 1.56
N LEU A 49 -10.01 -8.22 2.30
CA LEU A 49 -10.21 -8.02 3.74
C LEU A 49 -8.94 -8.27 4.56
N GLU A 50 -8.10 -9.21 4.15
CA GLU A 50 -6.86 -9.53 4.87
C GLU A 50 -5.85 -8.38 4.76
N VAL A 51 -5.67 -7.84 3.56
CA VAL A 51 -4.81 -6.67 3.32
C VAL A 51 -5.36 -5.45 4.05
N LEU A 52 -6.68 -5.23 4.01
CA LEU A 52 -7.32 -4.17 4.75
C LEU A 52 -7.00 -4.23 6.26
N ASN A 53 -7.06 -5.44 6.85
CA ASN A 53 -6.71 -5.64 8.25
C ASN A 53 -5.22 -5.37 8.51
N ILE A 54 -4.33 -5.82 7.64
CA ILE A 54 -2.89 -5.54 7.73
C ILE A 54 -2.63 -4.03 7.72
N LEU A 55 -3.24 -3.29 6.79
CA LEU A 55 -3.09 -1.84 6.70
C LEU A 55 -3.60 -1.13 7.96
N LYS A 56 -4.72 -1.59 8.53
CA LYS A 56 -5.24 -1.03 9.79
C LYS A 56 -4.29 -1.26 10.97
N ILE A 57 -3.76 -2.48 11.10
CA ILE A 57 -2.79 -2.81 12.16
C ILE A 57 -1.51 -2.00 11.98
N ALA A 58 -1.01 -1.89 10.75
CA ALA A 58 0.17 -1.07 10.46
C ALA A 58 -0.08 0.40 10.81
N GLN A 59 -1.24 0.96 10.44
CA GLN A 59 -1.58 2.36 10.68
C GLN A 59 -1.63 2.67 12.19
N GLU A 60 -2.17 1.75 12.98
CA GLU A 60 -2.17 1.83 14.44
C GLU A 60 -0.75 1.78 15.01
N ARG A 61 0.11 0.90 14.50
CA ARG A 61 1.50 0.75 14.97
C ARG A 61 2.37 1.98 14.72
N VAL A 62 2.24 2.61 13.54
CA VAL A 62 2.98 3.83 13.21
C VAL A 62 2.28 5.11 13.66
N GLY A 63 1.04 5.03 14.16
CA GLY A 63 0.24 6.21 14.49
C GLY A 63 -0.09 7.08 13.28
N ALA A 64 -0.09 6.52 12.07
CA ALA A 64 -0.30 7.22 10.80
C ALA A 64 -1.79 7.52 10.54
N PHE A 65 -2.51 8.01 11.55
CA PHE A 65 -3.92 8.35 11.43
C PHE A 65 -4.09 9.71 10.76
N VAL A 66 -5.05 9.79 9.83
CA VAL A 66 -5.46 11.07 9.25
C VAL A 66 -6.30 11.82 10.30
N PRO A 67 -5.83 12.97 10.83
CA PRO A 67 -6.53 13.68 11.88
C PRO A 67 -7.92 14.15 11.41
N GLY A 68 -8.91 14.06 12.31
CA GLY A 68 -10.29 14.49 12.02
C GLY A 68 -11.11 13.51 11.17
N ARG A 69 -10.58 12.32 10.87
CA ARG A 69 -11.33 11.25 10.19
C ARG A 69 -11.68 10.12 11.16
N THR A 70 -12.95 9.73 11.19
CA THR A 70 -13.38 8.54 11.91
C THR A 70 -13.02 7.28 11.11
N PRO A 71 -12.48 6.25 11.76
CA PRO A 71 -12.22 4.97 11.11
C PRO A 71 -13.54 4.33 10.69
N VAL A 72 -13.66 3.97 9.41
CA VAL A 72 -14.87 3.35 8.85
C VAL A 72 -14.63 1.84 8.68
N PRO A 73 -15.60 0.98 9.08
CA PRO A 73 -15.50 -0.45 8.82
C PRO A 73 -15.46 -0.72 7.30
N GLY A 74 -14.55 -1.59 6.85
CA GLY A 74 -14.43 -1.96 5.43
C GLY A 74 -13.57 -1.03 4.56
N LEU A 75 -13.05 0.08 5.08
CA LEU A 75 -12.05 0.90 4.39
C LEU A 75 -10.94 1.36 5.34
N VAL A 76 -9.80 1.74 4.78
CA VAL A 76 -8.70 2.39 5.49
C VAL A 76 -8.44 3.74 4.83
N THR A 77 -8.32 4.76 5.68
CA THR A 77 -8.14 6.15 5.27
C THR A 77 -6.69 6.53 5.51
N LEU A 78 -5.98 6.88 4.45
CA LEU A 78 -4.58 7.30 4.51
C LEU A 78 -4.35 8.48 3.57
N TYR A 79 -3.17 9.07 3.62
CA TYR A 79 -2.79 10.07 2.64
C TYR A 79 -2.54 9.41 1.28
N ALA A 80 -3.04 10.01 0.20
CA ALA A 80 -2.85 9.52 -1.16
C ALA A 80 -1.36 9.32 -1.49
N ARG A 81 -0.50 10.20 -0.95
CA ARG A 81 0.95 10.05 -1.10
C ARG A 81 1.46 8.75 -0.49
N HIS A 82 1.01 8.42 0.72
CA HIS A 82 1.36 7.17 1.38
C HIS A 82 0.81 5.95 0.64
N ALA A 83 -0.34 6.05 -0.01
CA ALA A 83 -0.89 4.96 -0.83
C ALA A 83 -0.01 4.71 -2.05
N SER A 84 0.42 5.77 -2.73
CA SER A 84 1.35 5.69 -3.85
C SER A 84 2.72 5.13 -3.41
N ASP A 85 3.31 5.67 -2.34
CA ASP A 85 4.61 5.22 -1.83
C ASP A 85 4.57 3.72 -1.43
N LEU A 86 3.45 3.24 -0.88
CA LEU A 86 3.24 1.82 -0.60
C LEU A 86 3.17 0.98 -1.89
N ALA A 87 2.42 1.43 -2.90
CA ALA A 87 2.32 0.72 -4.17
C ALA A 87 3.70 0.63 -4.86
N ASP A 88 4.42 1.74 -4.97
CA ASP A 88 5.78 1.81 -5.50
C ASP A 88 6.75 0.92 -4.69
N GLY A 89 6.67 1.00 -3.36
CA GLY A 89 7.48 0.20 -2.46
C GLY A 89 7.19 -1.30 -2.51
N LEU A 90 5.98 -1.70 -2.90
CA LEU A 90 5.65 -3.10 -3.17
C LEU A 90 6.15 -3.55 -4.54
N ILE A 91 5.99 -2.71 -5.58
CA ILE A 91 6.48 -3.01 -6.94
C ILE A 91 8.00 -3.23 -6.93
N THR A 92 8.74 -2.41 -6.19
CA THR A 92 10.20 -2.52 -6.07
C THR A 92 10.66 -3.76 -5.29
N ARG A 93 9.89 -4.20 -4.28
CA ARG A 93 10.23 -5.37 -3.45
C ARG A 93 9.70 -6.69 -4.01
N LEU A 94 8.71 -6.66 -4.90
CA LEU A 94 8.20 -7.86 -5.55
C LEU A 94 9.13 -8.34 -6.67
N PRO A 95 9.31 -9.66 -6.83
CA PRO A 95 10.13 -10.17 -7.91
C PRO A 95 9.50 -9.83 -9.26
N LYS A 96 10.33 -9.36 -10.21
CA LYS A 96 9.94 -8.95 -11.57
C LYS A 96 9.25 -10.07 -12.37
N GLU A 97 9.38 -11.31 -11.92
CA GLU A 97 8.73 -12.50 -12.47
C GLU A 97 7.25 -12.63 -12.06
N LEU A 98 6.89 -12.12 -10.88
CA LEU A 98 5.50 -12.05 -10.41
C LEU A 98 4.77 -10.82 -10.96
N LEU A 99 5.51 -9.76 -11.29
CA LEU A 99 4.96 -8.58 -11.96
C LEU A 99 4.53 -8.95 -13.38
N SER A 100 3.23 -9.20 -13.54
CA SER A 100 2.60 -9.46 -14.85
C SER A 100 3.00 -8.41 -15.88
N ARG A 101 2.92 -8.74 -17.18
CA ARG A 101 3.34 -7.87 -18.31
C ARG A 101 2.82 -6.42 -18.22
N ALA A 102 1.68 -6.19 -17.56
CA ALA A 102 1.10 -4.87 -17.28
C ALA A 102 1.96 -3.98 -16.35
N TRP A 103 2.69 -4.56 -15.39
CA TRP A 103 3.49 -3.84 -14.40
C TRP A 103 4.94 -3.62 -14.84
N ARG A 104 5.40 -4.28 -15.91
CA ARG A 104 6.74 -4.02 -16.48
C ARG A 104 6.92 -2.58 -16.97
N GLY A 105 5.83 -1.93 -17.42
CA GLY A 105 5.84 -0.50 -17.77
C GLY A 105 6.11 0.38 -16.55
N SER A 106 5.37 0.19 -15.47
CA SER A 106 5.56 0.95 -14.23
C SER A 106 6.89 0.63 -13.53
N CYS A 107 7.38 -0.61 -13.60
CA CYS A 107 8.74 -0.93 -13.16
C CYS A 107 9.81 -0.16 -13.94
N LEU A 108 9.62 0.05 -15.25
CA LEU A 108 10.52 0.85 -16.08
C LEU A 108 10.43 2.34 -15.71
N GLU A 109 9.22 2.88 -15.47
CA GLU A 109 9.04 4.28 -15.05
C GLU A 109 9.70 4.55 -13.68
N ILE A 110 9.55 3.64 -12.72
CA ILE A 110 10.19 3.73 -11.39
C ILE A 110 11.72 3.60 -11.50
N ASP A 111 12.22 2.65 -12.31
CA ASP A 111 13.67 2.44 -12.52
C ASP A 111 14.31 3.61 -13.29
N LEU A 112 13.55 4.28 -14.16
CA LEU A 112 13.96 5.47 -14.91
C LEU A 112 13.71 6.79 -14.16
N GLY A 113 12.97 6.78 -13.04
CA GLY A 113 12.63 7.96 -12.24
C GLY A 113 11.74 8.98 -12.97
N ILE A 114 10.88 8.52 -13.88
CA ILE A 114 9.98 9.35 -14.71
C ILE A 114 8.57 9.35 -14.12
#